data_AF-A0A225UH64-F1
#
_entry.id   AF-A0A225UH64-F1
#
_cell.length_a   1.000
_cell.length_b   1.000
_cell.length_c   1.000
_cell.angle_alpha   90.00
_cell.angle_beta   90.00
_cell.angle_gamma   90.00
#
_symmetry.space_group_name_H-M   'P 1'
#
loop_
_entity.id
_entity.type
_entity.pdbx_description
1 polymer ?
#
loop_
_entity_poly.entity_id
_entity_poly.type
_entity_poly.pdbx_seq_one_letter_code
_entity_poly.pdbx_strand_id
1 'polypeptide(L)'
;MASSSDSDDGRRSSKRNKKFHINSSGNPVSWDGDNWHFYKKAMIVVFQKHLLEQMAIGKVTEDASWSQDQKDEYTKKQAKIQMLIMGSLTTRLAQSLMDQKNGTDMWAELYKVYEGRNNDATKAQKVYSLQSEQHRTHLRANGSAREHLYAMFRIKMSLSSLAHR
;
A
#
# COMPACT_ATOMS: atom_id res chain seq x y z
N MET A 1 -9.48 -8.43 59.65
CA MET A 1 -8.15 -8.84 59.16
C MET A 1 -8.36 -9.38 57.76
N ALA A 2 -7.75 -8.71 56.78
CA ALA A 2 -7.97 -8.92 55.35
C ALA A 2 -7.27 -10.19 54.86
N SER A 3 -7.89 -10.88 53.91
CA SER A 3 -7.22 -11.85 53.05
C SER A 3 -7.29 -11.28 51.64
N SER A 4 -6.20 -10.67 51.17
CA SER A 4 -6.05 -10.24 49.78
C SER A 4 -5.47 -11.39 48.99
N SER A 5 -6.30 -12.02 48.18
CA SER A 5 -5.86 -12.83 47.06
C SER A 5 -5.33 -11.88 45.99
N ASP A 6 -4.01 -11.74 45.91
CA ASP A 6 -3.32 -11.06 44.81
C ASP A 6 -3.49 -11.91 43.54
N SER A 7 -4.54 -11.61 42.77
CA SER A 7 -4.67 -12.07 41.39
C SER A 7 -3.74 -11.23 40.51
N ASP A 8 -2.54 -11.76 40.28
CA ASP A 8 -1.51 -11.25 39.38
C ASP A 8 -1.90 -11.45 37.89
N ASP A 9 -3.08 -10.95 37.51
CA ASP A 9 -3.69 -11.14 36.19
C ASP A 9 -3.66 -9.85 35.32
N GLY A 10 -2.76 -8.92 35.64
CA GLY A 10 -2.64 -7.63 34.95
C GLY A 10 -1.54 -7.56 33.88
N ARG A 11 -0.53 -8.44 33.91
CA ARG A 11 0.70 -8.27 33.10
C ARG A 11 0.66 -8.86 31.69
N ARG A 12 -0.45 -9.44 31.25
CA ARG A 12 -0.60 -9.99 29.88
C ARG A 12 -1.48 -9.14 28.95
N SER A 13 -1.81 -7.92 29.37
CA SER A 13 -2.61 -7.00 28.55
C SER A 13 -1.76 -6.30 27.48
N SER A 14 -1.84 -6.87 26.27
CA SER A 14 -1.72 -6.17 24.99
C SER A 14 -0.32 -5.94 24.40
N LYS A 15 0.24 -7.01 23.82
CA LYS A 15 0.92 -6.85 22.51
C LYS A 15 -0.13 -6.37 21.50
N ARG A 16 -0.51 -5.08 21.55
CA ARG A 16 -1.30 -4.47 20.48
C ARG A 16 -0.42 -4.56 19.24
N ASN A 17 -0.81 -5.40 18.27
CA ASN A 17 -0.39 -5.21 16.89
C ASN A 17 -0.62 -3.72 16.58
N LYS A 18 0.46 -2.94 16.46
CA LYS A 18 0.36 -1.51 16.16
C LYS A 18 -0.23 -1.42 14.76
N LYS A 19 -1.54 -1.15 14.69
CA LYS A 19 -2.24 -0.98 13.44
C LYS A 19 -1.69 0.27 12.74
N PHE A 20 -1.62 0.20 11.41
CA PHE A 20 -1.24 1.32 10.58
C PHE A 20 -2.02 2.59 10.95
N HIS A 21 -1.29 3.70 11.14
CA HIS A 21 -1.87 5.01 11.46
C HIS A 21 -0.92 6.14 11.02
N ILE A 22 -1.43 7.37 11.02
CA ILE A 22 -0.64 8.59 10.82
C ILE A 22 -0.31 9.18 12.19
N ASN A 23 0.97 9.47 12.47
CA ASN A 23 1.40 10.05 13.74
C ASN A 23 1.16 11.57 13.78
N SER A 24 1.43 12.20 14.94
CA SER A 24 1.25 13.65 15.14
C SER A 24 2.10 14.52 14.22
N SER A 25 3.21 13.99 13.69
CA SER A 25 4.05 14.69 12.70
C SER A 25 3.55 14.55 11.26
N GLY A 26 2.47 13.80 11.04
CA GLY A 26 1.90 13.53 9.73
C GLY A 26 2.56 12.36 8.99
N ASN A 27 3.40 11.56 9.65
CA ASN A 27 4.08 10.44 9.02
C ASN A 27 3.27 9.15 9.22
N PRO A 28 3.14 8.31 8.19
CA PRO A 28 2.60 6.95 8.35
C PRO A 28 3.52 6.14 9.25
N VAL A 29 2.95 5.21 10.01
CA VAL A 29 3.67 4.32 10.95
C VAL A 29 3.04 2.94 10.94
N SER A 30 3.88 1.90 11.03
CA SER A 30 3.46 0.49 11.12
C SER A 30 2.63 0.00 9.94
N TRP A 31 2.94 0.43 8.72
CA TRP A 31 2.34 -0.13 7.51
C TRP A 31 2.83 -1.57 7.28
N ASP A 32 1.90 -2.48 7.04
CA ASP A 32 2.12 -3.93 6.96
C ASP A 32 1.93 -4.50 5.55
N GLY A 33 1.53 -3.66 4.59
CA GLY A 33 1.30 -4.03 3.20
C GLY A 33 -0.13 -3.80 2.73
N ASP A 34 -1.07 -3.55 3.65
CA ASP A 34 -2.49 -3.41 3.31
C ASP A 34 -2.83 -2.01 2.78
N ASN A 35 -3.75 -1.93 1.82
CA ASN A 35 -4.22 -0.69 1.21
C ASN A 35 -3.06 0.17 0.67
N TRP A 36 -2.29 -0.41 -0.26
CA TRP A 36 -1.17 0.22 -0.94
C TRP A 36 -1.48 1.62 -1.48
N HIS A 37 -2.67 1.82 -2.09
CA HIS A 37 -3.06 3.12 -2.63
C HIS A 37 -3.07 4.23 -1.57
N PHE A 38 -3.63 3.95 -0.39
CA PHE A 38 -3.64 4.91 0.70
C PHE A 38 -2.23 5.17 1.22
N TYR A 39 -1.45 4.12 1.48
CA TYR A 39 -0.06 4.26 1.94
C TYR A 39 0.81 5.04 0.94
N LYS A 40 0.70 4.71 -0.36
CA LYS A 40 1.40 5.39 -1.44
C LYS A 40 1.10 6.89 -1.43
N LYS A 41 -0.18 7.26 -1.34
CA LYS A 41 -0.58 8.68 -1.27
C LYS A 41 -0.05 9.37 -0.02
N ALA A 42 -0.13 8.71 1.14
CA ALA A 42 0.37 9.28 2.39
C ALA A 42 1.89 9.51 2.35
N MET A 43 2.66 8.57 1.81
CA MET A 43 4.12 8.71 1.67
C MET A 43 4.51 9.81 0.66
N ILE A 44 3.79 9.95 -0.46
CA ILE A 44 4.04 11.05 -1.40
C ILE A 44 3.86 12.41 -0.72
N VAL A 45 2.83 12.58 0.12
CA VAL A 45 2.62 13.81 0.90
C VAL A 45 3.79 14.05 1.87
N VAL A 46 4.31 13.00 2.52
CA VAL A 46 5.50 13.11 3.38
C VAL A 46 6.73 13.54 2.59
N PHE A 47 6.96 12.96 1.41
CA PHE A 47 8.08 13.38 0.56
C PHE A 47 7.93 14.81 0.07
N GLN A 48 6.72 15.25 -0.29
CA GLN A 48 6.43 16.63 -0.66
C GLN A 48 6.73 17.60 0.48
N LYS A 49 6.30 17.28 1.70
CA LYS A 49 6.59 18.06 2.92
C LYS A 49 8.10 18.26 3.14
N HIS A 50 8.92 17.30 2.71
CA HIS A 50 10.37 17.35 2.82
C HIS A 50 11.09 17.79 1.52
N LEU A 51 10.37 18.15 0.46
CA LEU A 51 10.91 18.47 -0.86
C LEU A 51 11.73 17.32 -1.50
N LEU A 52 11.35 16.08 -1.19
CA LEU A 52 12.03 14.85 -1.62
C LEU A 52 11.29 14.09 -2.71
N GLU A 53 10.07 14.49 -3.09
CA GLU A 53 9.22 13.71 -4.00
C GLU A 53 9.92 13.37 -5.32
N GLN A 54 10.49 14.37 -6.01
CA GLN A 54 11.12 14.15 -7.32
C GLN A 54 12.31 13.19 -7.24
N MET A 55 13.04 13.20 -6.13
CA MET A 55 14.14 12.27 -5.88
C MET A 55 13.61 10.87 -5.54
N ALA A 56 12.61 10.77 -4.66
CA ALA A 56 12.00 9.50 -4.27
C ALA A 56 11.39 8.75 -5.47
N ILE A 57 10.77 9.47 -6.41
CA ILE A 57 10.24 8.87 -7.65
C ILE A 57 11.28 8.71 -8.77
N GLY A 58 12.56 8.98 -8.49
CA GLY A 58 13.67 8.73 -9.40
C GLY A 58 13.84 9.73 -10.54
N LYS A 59 13.17 10.89 -10.51
CA LYS A 59 13.36 11.94 -11.52
C LYS A 59 14.64 12.75 -11.32
N VAL A 60 15.17 12.79 -10.10
CA VAL A 60 16.48 13.40 -9.80
C VAL A 60 17.46 12.27 -9.52
N THR A 61 18.43 12.11 -10.41
CA THR A 61 19.52 11.14 -10.29
C THR A 61 20.84 11.87 -10.10
N GLU A 62 21.82 11.18 -9.53
CA GLU A 62 23.16 11.72 -9.36
C GLU A 62 23.79 12.02 -10.72
N ASP A 63 24.43 13.18 -10.84
CA ASP A 63 25.14 13.60 -12.04
C ASP A 63 26.65 13.59 -11.78
N ALA A 64 27.42 13.07 -12.73
CA ALA A 64 28.87 13.00 -12.64
C ALA A 64 29.54 14.40 -12.59
N SER A 65 28.89 15.41 -13.19
CA SER A 65 29.35 16.81 -13.23
C SER A 65 29.13 17.58 -11.93
N TRP A 66 28.42 17.00 -10.96
CA TRP A 66 28.17 17.65 -9.68
C TRP A 66 29.43 17.85 -8.85
N SER A 67 29.45 18.98 -8.13
CA SER A 67 30.44 19.25 -7.10
C SER A 67 30.30 18.26 -5.93
N GLN A 68 31.33 18.17 -5.10
CA GLN A 68 31.27 17.30 -3.92
C GLN A 68 30.13 17.70 -2.97
N ASP A 69 29.90 19.01 -2.78
CA ASP A 69 28.81 19.51 -1.93
C ASP A 69 27.43 19.04 -2.42
N GLN A 70 27.22 19.03 -3.75
CA GLN A 70 25.99 18.55 -4.36
C GLN A 70 25.80 17.04 -4.16
N LYS A 71 26.86 16.25 -4.27
CA LYS A 71 26.83 14.79 -4.02
C LYS A 71 26.56 14.48 -2.55
N ASP A 72 27.14 15.25 -1.63
CA ASP A 72 26.90 15.12 -0.20
C ASP A 72 25.46 15.49 0.17
N GLU A 73 24.92 16.57 -0.42
CA GLU A 73 23.51 16.94 -0.25
C GLU A 73 22.56 15.87 -0.79
N TYR A 74 22.86 15.32 -1.97
CA TYR A 74 22.11 14.21 -2.55
C TYR A 74 22.10 12.99 -1.63
N THR A 75 23.26 12.61 -1.10
CA THR A 75 23.41 11.50 -0.16
C THR A 75 22.60 11.72 1.11
N LYS A 76 22.62 12.94 1.68
CA LYS A 76 21.80 13.30 2.85
C LYS A 76 20.29 13.18 2.55
N LYS A 77 19.86 13.63 1.36
CA LYS A 77 18.45 13.51 0.93
C LYS A 77 18.05 12.05 0.74
N GLN A 78 18.90 11.23 0.12
CA GLN A 78 18.68 9.79 -0.01
C GLN A 78 18.53 9.10 1.36
N ALA A 79 19.43 9.38 2.30
CA ALA A 79 19.33 8.87 3.67
C ALA A 79 18.03 9.30 4.36
N LYS A 80 17.57 10.54 4.12
CA LYS A 80 16.30 11.03 4.65
C LYS A 80 15.11 10.26 4.07
N ILE A 81 15.11 9.96 2.77
CA ILE A 81 14.07 9.13 2.13
C ILE A 81 14.05 7.73 2.76
N GLN A 82 15.23 7.09 2.91
CA GLN A 82 15.34 5.77 3.56
C GLN A 82 14.75 5.78 4.98
N MET A 83 15.11 6.77 5.81
CA MET A 83 14.57 6.88 7.17
C MET A 83 13.05 7.06 7.19
N LEU A 84 12.50 7.87 6.28
CA LEU A 84 11.05 8.09 6.19
C LEU A 84 10.30 6.82 5.76
N ILE A 85 10.85 6.06 4.81
CA ILE A 85 10.30 4.77 4.40
C ILE A 85 10.43 3.77 5.55
N MET A 86 11.62 3.51 6.07
CA MET A 86 11.81 2.52 7.13
C MET A 86 10.97 2.82 8.39
N GLY A 87 10.84 4.09 8.76
CA GLY A 87 10.03 4.51 9.91
C GLY A 87 8.52 4.35 9.71
N SER A 88 8.05 4.27 8.47
CA SER A 88 6.63 4.10 8.17
C SER A 88 6.17 2.65 8.08
N LEU A 89 7.11 1.72 7.94
CA LEU A 89 6.87 0.30 7.78
C LEU A 89 6.83 -0.45 9.12
N THR A 90 6.25 -1.66 9.09
CA THR A 90 6.56 -2.68 10.10
C THR A 90 8.01 -3.15 9.98
N THR A 91 8.61 -3.61 11.07
CA THR A 91 10.00 -4.10 11.10
C THR A 91 10.27 -5.16 10.03
N ARG A 92 9.32 -6.08 9.82
CA ARG A 92 9.42 -7.14 8.79
C ARG A 92 9.57 -6.55 7.38
N LEU A 93 8.77 -5.54 7.03
CA LEU A 93 8.85 -4.91 5.71
C LEU A 93 10.07 -4.00 5.57
N ALA A 94 10.46 -3.30 6.64
CA ALA A 94 11.70 -2.52 6.63
C ALA A 94 12.92 -3.43 6.39
N GLN A 95 12.95 -4.62 7.00
CA GLN A 95 14.01 -5.61 6.80
C GLN A 95 14.11 -6.08 5.35
N SER A 96 12.98 -6.29 4.65
CA SER A 96 13.00 -6.72 3.24
C SER A 96 13.54 -5.65 2.28
N LEU A 97 13.74 -4.41 2.74
CA LEU A 97 14.29 -3.33 1.94
C LEU A 97 15.77 -3.04 2.23
N MET A 98 16.40 -3.75 3.18
CA MET A 98 17.78 -3.47 3.59
C MET A 98 18.82 -3.67 2.48
N ASP A 99 18.51 -4.49 1.47
CA ASP A 99 19.41 -4.74 0.33
C ASP A 99 19.39 -3.60 -0.70
N GLN A 100 18.47 -2.63 -0.57
CA GLN A 100 18.36 -1.51 -1.51
C GLN A 100 19.41 -0.44 -1.22
N LYS A 101 20.11 0.01 -2.27
CA LYS A 101 21.26 0.91 -2.16
C LYS A 101 20.90 2.28 -1.57
N ASN A 102 19.74 2.83 -1.93
CA ASN A 102 19.31 4.17 -1.52
C ASN A 102 17.78 4.25 -1.33
N GLY A 103 17.27 5.43 -0.97
CA GLY A 103 15.85 5.64 -0.68
C GLY A 103 14.96 5.59 -1.93
N THR A 104 15.46 6.04 -3.08
CA THR A 104 14.77 5.89 -4.36
C THR A 104 14.58 4.42 -4.72
N ASP A 105 15.61 3.59 -4.54
CA ASP A 105 15.54 2.15 -4.82
C ASP A 105 14.56 1.45 -3.86
N MET A 106 14.55 1.82 -2.56
CA MET A 106 13.54 1.35 -1.60
C MET A 106 12.12 1.69 -2.04
N TRP A 107 11.89 2.92 -2.52
CA TRP A 107 10.58 3.34 -2.99
C TRP A 107 10.16 2.60 -4.27
N ALA A 108 11.08 2.41 -5.22
CA ALA A 108 10.85 1.66 -6.44
C ALA A 108 10.49 0.20 -6.17
N GLU A 109 11.16 -0.45 -5.22
CA GLU A 109 10.87 -1.83 -4.85
C GLU A 109 9.48 -1.96 -4.22
N LEU A 110 9.12 -1.05 -3.29
CA LEU A 110 7.75 -1.01 -2.75
C LEU A 110 6.70 -0.82 -3.86
N TYR A 111 6.96 0.08 -4.80
CA TYR A 111 6.09 0.32 -5.94
C TYR A 111 5.89 -0.96 -6.76
N LYS A 112 6.98 -1.60 -7.17
CA LYS A 112 6.96 -2.84 -7.94
C LYS A 112 6.18 -3.94 -7.24
N VAL A 113 6.43 -4.13 -5.96
CA VAL A 113 5.88 -5.23 -5.17
C VAL A 113 4.39 -5.06 -4.87
N TYR A 114 3.93 -3.83 -4.64
CA TYR A 114 2.57 -3.59 -4.15
C TYR A 114 1.62 -2.99 -5.19
N GLU A 115 2.12 -2.29 -6.21
CA GLU A 115 1.26 -1.82 -7.31
C GLU A 115 0.65 -3.03 -8.05
N GLY A 116 1.49 -4.03 -8.40
CA GLY A 116 1.04 -5.26 -9.04
C GLY A 116 0.04 -6.04 -8.18
N ARG A 117 0.41 -6.30 -6.92
CA ARG A 117 -0.46 -7.02 -5.97
C ARG A 117 -1.81 -6.33 -5.75
N ASN A 118 -1.83 -5.01 -5.62
CA ASN A 118 -3.09 -4.28 -5.45
C ASN A 118 -3.95 -4.40 -6.71
N ASN A 119 -3.36 -4.31 -7.90
CA ASN A 119 -4.08 -4.48 -9.15
C ASN A 119 -4.69 -5.88 -9.25
N ASP A 120 -3.94 -6.92 -8.89
CA ASP A 120 -4.41 -8.31 -8.88
C ASP A 120 -5.52 -8.54 -7.85
N ALA A 121 -5.36 -8.03 -6.62
CA ALA A 121 -6.38 -8.13 -5.58
C ALA A 121 -7.68 -7.40 -5.99
N THR A 122 -7.55 -6.19 -6.54
CA THR A 122 -8.69 -5.40 -7.03
C THR A 122 -9.40 -6.10 -8.19
N LYS A 123 -8.61 -6.67 -9.10
CA LYS A 123 -9.10 -7.48 -10.23
C LYS A 123 -9.85 -8.70 -9.73
N ALA A 124 -9.29 -9.47 -8.80
CA ALA A 124 -9.93 -10.64 -8.20
C ALA A 124 -11.25 -10.25 -7.53
N GLN A 125 -11.27 -9.18 -6.73
CA GLN A 125 -12.50 -8.68 -6.11
C GLN A 125 -13.55 -8.29 -7.14
N LYS A 126 -13.15 -7.64 -8.25
CA LYS A 126 -14.07 -7.29 -9.33
C LYS A 126 -14.62 -8.52 -10.04
N VAL A 127 -13.80 -9.55 -10.27
CA VAL A 127 -14.23 -10.85 -10.83
C VAL A 127 -15.26 -11.51 -9.91
N TYR A 128 -14.99 -11.62 -8.61
CA TYR A 128 -15.94 -12.18 -7.65
C TYR A 128 -17.27 -11.42 -7.62
N SER A 129 -17.22 -10.09 -7.64
CA SER A 129 -18.40 -9.24 -7.68
C SER A 129 -19.25 -9.49 -8.93
N LEU A 130 -18.61 -9.55 -10.11
CA LEU A 130 -19.28 -9.81 -11.39
C LEU A 130 -19.83 -11.23 -11.48
N GLN A 131 -19.12 -12.24 -10.97
CA GLN A 131 -19.61 -13.61 -10.89
C GLN A 131 -20.83 -13.71 -9.97
N SER A 132 -20.80 -13.01 -8.84
CA SER A 132 -21.96 -12.94 -7.92
C SER A 132 -23.15 -12.25 -8.57
N GLU A 133 -22.94 -11.17 -9.34
CA GLU A 133 -23.97 -10.50 -10.13
C GLU A 133 -24.55 -11.45 -11.19
N GLN A 134 -23.69 -12.19 -11.89
CA GLN A 134 -24.10 -13.18 -12.88
C GLN A 134 -25.01 -14.25 -12.28
N HIS A 135 -24.62 -14.83 -11.13
CA HIS A 135 -25.43 -15.85 -10.46
C HIS A 135 -26.78 -15.33 -9.97
N ARG A 136 -26.86 -14.05 -9.60
CA ARG A 136 -28.12 -13.42 -9.14
C ARG A 136 -29.01 -12.97 -10.30
N THR A 137 -28.45 -12.81 -11.50
CA THR A 137 -29.17 -12.34 -12.68
C THR A 137 -30.00 -13.47 -13.27
N HIS A 138 -31.30 -13.45 -13.02
CA HIS A 138 -32.27 -14.38 -13.59
C HIS A 138 -33.39 -13.59 -14.30
N LEU A 139 -34.03 -14.22 -15.28
CA LEU A 139 -35.20 -13.64 -15.93
C LEU A 139 -36.37 -13.65 -14.94
N ARG A 140 -36.96 -12.47 -14.70
CA ARG A 140 -38.13 -12.33 -13.81
C ARG A 140 -39.40 -12.76 -14.55
N ALA A 141 -40.42 -13.22 -13.80
CA ALA A 141 -41.68 -13.72 -14.36
C ALA A 141 -42.39 -12.73 -15.32
N ASN A 142 -42.24 -11.41 -15.08
CA ASN A 142 -42.77 -10.35 -15.95
C ASN A 142 -41.64 -9.50 -16.58
N GLY A 143 -40.42 -10.04 -16.64
CA GLY A 143 -39.22 -9.32 -17.08
C GLY A 143 -39.04 -9.34 -18.60
N SER A 144 -38.44 -8.28 -19.15
CA SER A 144 -38.06 -8.23 -20.56
C SER A 144 -36.86 -9.16 -20.83
N ALA A 145 -37.05 -10.15 -21.72
CA ALA A 145 -35.98 -11.04 -22.17
C ALA A 145 -34.82 -10.26 -22.80
N ARG A 146 -35.13 -9.17 -23.52
CA ARG A 146 -34.12 -8.31 -24.15
C ARG A 146 -33.23 -7.64 -23.10
N GLU A 147 -33.82 -7.09 -22.05
CA GLU A 147 -33.08 -6.44 -20.96
C GLU A 147 -32.20 -7.44 -20.20
N HIS A 148 -32.75 -8.64 -19.96
CA HIS A 148 -31.99 -9.72 -19.33
C HIS A 148 -30.77 -10.14 -20.16
N LEU A 149 -30.93 -10.31 -21.47
CA LEU A 149 -29.83 -10.66 -22.38
C LEU A 149 -28.75 -9.56 -22.41
N TYR A 150 -29.12 -8.28 -22.42
CA TYR A 150 -28.15 -7.19 -22.36
C TYR A 150 -27.37 -7.18 -21.03
N ALA A 151 -28.05 -7.40 -19.91
CA ALA A 151 -27.39 -7.48 -18.60
C ALA A 151 -26.38 -8.64 -18.57
N MET A 152 -26.77 -9.83 -19.01
CA MET A 152 -25.90 -10.99 -19.09
C MET A 152 -24.70 -10.78 -20.03
N PHE A 153 -24.94 -10.16 -21.20
CA PHE A 153 -23.88 -9.85 -22.17
C PHE A 153 -22.87 -8.86 -21.59
N ARG A 154 -23.34 -7.79 -20.92
CA ARG A 154 -22.49 -6.80 -20.24
C ARG A 154 -21.60 -7.44 -19.19
N ILE A 155 -22.16 -8.32 -18.34
CA ILE A 155 -21.41 -9.00 -17.28
C ILE A 155 -20.34 -9.92 -17.88
N LYS A 156 -20.70 -10.74 -18.86
CA LYS A 156 -19.75 -11.64 -19.55
C LYS A 156 -18.63 -10.86 -20.25
N MET A 157 -18.96 -9.79 -20.97
CA MET A 157 -17.95 -8.95 -21.64
C MET A 157 -16.98 -8.32 -20.63
N SER A 158 -17.49 -7.89 -19.48
CA SER A 158 -16.67 -7.34 -18.39
C SER A 158 -15.79 -8.40 -17.71
N LEU A 159 -16.23 -9.65 -17.63
CA LEU A 159 -15.40 -10.76 -17.14
C LEU A 159 -14.29 -11.11 -18.13
N SER A 160 -14.60 -11.19 -19.43
CA SER A 160 -13.61 -11.47 -20.48
C SER A 160 -12.52 -10.41 -20.57
N SER A 161 -12.88 -9.13 -20.43
CA SER A 161 -11.89 -8.03 -20.44
C SER A 161 -10.95 -8.05 -19.24
N LEU A 162 -11.36 -8.68 -18.12
CA LEU A 162 -10.49 -8.91 -16.97
C LEU A 162 -9.63 -10.18 -17.14
N ALA A 163 -10.03 -11.17 -17.94
CA ALA A 163 -9.27 -12.41 -18.10
C ALA A 163 -8.05 -12.31 -19.03
N HIS A 164 -8.02 -11.36 -19.98
CA HIS A 164 -6.95 -11.21 -20.96
C HIS A 164 -6.05 -10.00 -20.67
N ARG A 165 -4.91 -10.24 -19.99
CA ARG A 165 -3.68 -9.44 -20.06
C ARG A 165 -2.49 -10.32 -19.73
#